data_AF-A0A0Q5MZN9-F1
#
_entry.id   AF-A0A0Q5MZN9-F1
#
_cell.length_a   1.000
_cell.length_b   1.000
_cell.length_c   1.000
_cell.angle_alpha   90.00
_cell.angle_beta   90.00
_cell.angle_gamma   90.00
#
_symmetry.space_group_name_H-M   'P 1'
#
loop_
_entity.id
_entity.type
_entity.pdbx_description
1 polymer ?
#
loop_
_entity_poly.entity_id
_entity_poly.type
_entity_poly.pdbx_seq_one_letter_code
_entity_poly.pdbx_strand_id
1 'polypeptide(L)'
;MMTFTMAHSYDGNWKDSIDLLHAAFKLFDKNMSRRYKAIGCMGKLKSLEAPVGVHGIHGHFHILLTHLLGADLTAFEALARAEWEKAVAQVGGKCNDHGFDVKLNAMADYLAKQELAHEMSNHDTKRARKKGLLLGQLLDRAARGDAKASAEWLRAIEALQGRSRFHAGDIAKKLGISTCTAWEDEERQAEREILSADLPEPVRITYPMRDHLTATRPDSSRPGLAMILRAARDGDAAKVLQMVAALCREARARDRRTPNSAPPSFWDWTDDYFDQFKTCVTN
;
A
#
# COMPACT_ATOMS: atom_id res chain seq x y z
N MET A 1 -17.27 -15.14 -5.50
CA MET A 1 -16.41 -13.94 -5.57
C MET A 1 -17.29 -12.76 -5.94
N MET A 2 -17.19 -11.66 -5.20
CA MET A 2 -17.90 -10.41 -5.51
C MET A 2 -16.91 -9.42 -6.12
N THR A 3 -17.32 -8.71 -7.16
CA THR A 3 -16.54 -7.64 -7.79
C THR A 3 -17.25 -6.31 -7.58
N PHE A 4 -16.54 -5.29 -7.12
CA PHE A 4 -17.09 -3.96 -6.85
C PHE A 4 -16.35 -2.92 -7.68
N THR A 5 -17.10 -2.14 -8.46
CA THR A 5 -16.56 -1.10 -9.33
C THR A 5 -17.42 0.16 -9.23
N MET A 6 -16.79 1.32 -9.37
CA MET A 6 -17.47 2.61 -9.46
C MET A 6 -17.15 3.32 -10.76
N ALA A 7 -18.03 4.23 -11.16
CA ALA A 7 -17.77 5.13 -12.27
C ALA A 7 -16.51 5.96 -12.00
N HIS A 8 -15.71 6.11 -13.05
CA HIS A 8 -14.43 6.82 -13.06
C HIS A 8 -14.28 7.45 -14.45
N SER A 9 -13.43 8.46 -14.55
CA SER A 9 -13.15 9.15 -15.82
C SER A 9 -11.67 9.47 -15.94
N TYR A 10 -11.21 9.59 -17.18
CA TYR A 10 -9.79 9.81 -17.46
C TYR A 10 -9.34 11.18 -16.97
N ASP A 11 -10.16 12.20 -17.23
CA ASP A 11 -9.91 13.60 -16.89
C ASP A 11 -10.24 13.95 -15.43
N GLY A 12 -10.93 13.04 -14.72
CA GLY A 12 -11.26 13.21 -13.31
C GLY A 12 -10.05 13.06 -12.38
N ASN A 13 -10.28 13.39 -11.12
CA ASN A 13 -9.32 13.11 -10.05
C ASN A 13 -9.32 11.61 -9.72
N TRP A 14 -8.19 10.95 -10.03
CA TRP A 14 -8.01 9.51 -9.82
C TRP A 14 -7.95 9.16 -8.34
N LYS A 15 -7.37 10.03 -7.51
CA LYS A 15 -7.33 9.86 -6.07
C LYS A 15 -8.74 9.90 -5.49
N ASP A 16 -9.54 10.89 -5.87
CA ASP A 16 -10.93 10.99 -5.40
C ASP A 16 -11.75 9.76 -5.84
N SER A 17 -11.53 9.27 -7.06
CA SER A 17 -12.19 8.06 -7.56
C SER A 17 -11.87 6.82 -6.71
N ILE A 18 -10.61 6.62 -6.35
CA ILE A 18 -10.17 5.53 -5.46
C ILE A 18 -10.68 5.75 -4.02
N ASP A 19 -10.64 6.98 -3.52
CA ASP A 19 -11.08 7.32 -2.16
C ASP A 19 -12.60 7.09 -2.01
N LEU A 20 -13.39 7.44 -3.02
CA LEU A 20 -14.83 7.13 -3.09
C LEU A 20 -15.10 5.62 -3.13
N LEU A 21 -14.34 4.86 -3.93
CA LEU A 21 -14.44 3.39 -3.97
C LEU A 21 -14.20 2.78 -2.58
N HIS A 22 -13.16 3.23 -1.88
CA HIS A 22 -12.88 2.77 -0.52
C HIS A 22 -13.96 3.18 0.48
N ALA A 23 -14.49 4.41 0.38
CA ALA A 23 -15.55 4.90 1.24
C ALA A 23 -16.86 4.10 1.05
N ALA A 24 -17.25 3.85 -0.21
CA ALA A 24 -18.41 3.03 -0.54
C ALA A 24 -18.23 1.60 -0.01
N PHE A 25 -17.06 0.98 -0.24
CA PHE A 25 -16.79 -0.35 0.26
C PHE A 25 -16.86 -0.43 1.79
N LYS A 26 -16.34 0.59 2.51
CA LYS A 26 -16.41 0.65 3.97
C LYS A 26 -17.86 0.67 4.48
N LEU A 27 -18.74 1.43 3.83
CA LEU A 27 -20.16 1.50 4.17
C LEU A 27 -20.87 0.19 3.85
N PHE A 28 -20.69 -0.32 2.64
CA PHE A 28 -21.22 -1.62 2.21
C PHE A 28 -20.83 -2.71 3.21
N ASP A 29 -19.54 -2.80 3.54
CA ASP A 29 -19.01 -3.87 4.36
C ASP A 29 -19.54 -3.85 5.79
N LYS A 30 -19.72 -2.64 6.35
CA LYS A 30 -20.36 -2.42 7.64
C LYS A 30 -21.82 -2.92 7.62
N ASN A 31 -22.58 -2.54 6.59
CA ASN A 31 -23.99 -2.89 6.47
C ASN A 31 -24.21 -4.39 6.25
N MET A 32 -23.28 -5.04 5.53
CA MET A 32 -23.34 -6.46 5.24
C MET A 32 -22.91 -7.38 6.39
N SER A 33 -22.39 -6.82 7.50
CA SER A 33 -21.88 -7.59 8.65
C SER A 33 -22.83 -8.69 9.16
N ARG A 34 -24.14 -8.40 9.28
CA ARG A 34 -25.15 -9.39 9.70
C ARG A 34 -25.45 -10.41 8.60
N ARG A 35 -25.41 -9.99 7.33
CA ARG A 35 -25.67 -10.86 6.17
C ARG A 35 -24.54 -11.87 5.96
N TYR A 36 -23.30 -11.46 6.20
CA TYR A 36 -22.16 -12.38 6.24
C TYR A 36 -22.35 -13.47 7.30
N LYS A 37 -22.79 -13.10 8.52
CA LYS A 37 -23.08 -14.10 9.57
C LYS A 37 -24.21 -15.05 9.18
N ALA A 38 -25.26 -14.53 8.53
CA ALA A 38 -26.41 -15.33 8.11
C ALA A 38 -26.05 -16.43 7.09
N ILE A 39 -25.08 -16.18 6.20
CA ILE A 39 -24.57 -17.20 5.28
C ILE A 39 -23.42 -18.04 5.89
N GLY A 40 -23.11 -17.84 7.17
CA GLY A 40 -22.01 -18.52 7.87
C GLY A 40 -20.61 -18.18 7.38
N CYS A 41 -20.40 -16.93 6.94
CA CYS A 41 -19.08 -16.47 6.54
C CYS A 41 -18.11 -16.43 7.73
N MET A 42 -16.99 -17.13 7.59
CA MET A 42 -15.90 -17.15 8.57
C MET A 42 -14.89 -16.03 8.33
N GLY A 43 -14.73 -15.62 7.07
CA GLY A 43 -13.76 -14.62 6.64
C GLY A 43 -13.87 -14.32 5.16
N LYS A 44 -13.12 -13.29 4.74
CA LYS A 44 -13.05 -12.84 3.36
C LYS A 44 -11.64 -12.42 2.99
N LEU A 45 -11.29 -12.60 1.73
CA LEU A 45 -10.07 -12.09 1.13
C LEU A 45 -10.45 -10.92 0.22
N LYS A 46 -9.76 -9.79 0.37
CA LYS A 46 -9.94 -8.60 -0.46
C LYS A 46 -8.69 -8.35 -1.28
N SER A 47 -8.87 -8.15 -2.58
CA SER A 47 -7.85 -7.59 -3.48
C SER A 47 -8.37 -6.31 -4.12
N LEU A 48 -7.51 -5.31 -4.28
CA LEU A 48 -7.74 -4.10 -5.08
C LEU A 48 -6.92 -4.21 -6.36
N GLU A 49 -7.61 -4.23 -7.49
CA GLU A 49 -7.01 -4.14 -8.81
C GLU A 49 -7.30 -2.75 -9.37
N ALA A 50 -6.32 -2.14 -10.06
CA ALA A 50 -6.44 -0.77 -10.55
C ALA A 50 -5.73 -0.54 -11.89
N PRO A 51 -6.12 -1.23 -12.99
CA PRO A 51 -5.58 -0.96 -14.31
C PRO A 51 -5.89 0.47 -14.76
N VAL A 52 -5.03 1.06 -15.57
CA VAL A 52 -5.26 2.35 -16.23
C VAL A 52 -5.67 2.11 -17.67
N GLY A 53 -6.85 2.59 -18.06
CA GLY A 53 -7.36 2.45 -19.41
C GLY A 53 -7.83 3.76 -20.02
N VAL A 54 -8.62 3.65 -21.08
CA VAL A 54 -9.17 4.80 -21.82
C VAL A 54 -10.07 5.71 -20.98
N HIS A 55 -10.57 5.22 -19.83
CA HIS A 55 -11.37 5.98 -18.88
C HIS A 55 -10.62 6.31 -17.58
N GLY A 56 -9.29 6.22 -17.59
CA GLY A 56 -8.43 6.51 -16.43
C GLY A 56 -8.21 5.29 -15.57
N ILE A 57 -7.93 5.52 -14.28
CA ILE A 57 -7.76 4.45 -13.31
C ILE A 57 -9.07 3.72 -13.06
N HIS A 58 -9.05 2.41 -13.25
CA HIS A 58 -10.19 1.53 -13.09
C HIS A 58 -10.01 0.73 -11.81
N GLY A 59 -10.30 1.36 -10.67
CA GLY A 59 -10.25 0.66 -9.38
C GLY A 59 -11.43 -0.28 -9.21
N HIS A 60 -11.16 -1.55 -8.93
CA HIS A 60 -12.18 -2.50 -8.51
C HIS A 60 -11.69 -3.43 -7.41
N PHE A 61 -12.60 -3.78 -6.49
CA PHE A 61 -12.32 -4.78 -5.47
C PHE A 61 -12.80 -6.14 -5.92
N HIS A 62 -11.97 -7.15 -5.69
CA HIS A 62 -12.39 -8.55 -5.69
C HIS A 62 -12.46 -9.06 -4.26
N ILE A 63 -13.62 -9.57 -3.87
CA ILE A 63 -13.86 -10.16 -2.56
C ILE A 63 -14.16 -11.66 -2.71
N LEU A 64 -13.26 -12.49 -2.20
CA LEU A 64 -13.55 -13.89 -1.98
C LEU A 64 -14.19 -14.04 -0.60
N LEU A 65 -15.35 -14.68 -0.55
CA LEU A 65 -16.17 -14.81 0.65
C LEU A 65 -16.38 -16.29 0.94
N THR A 66 -16.20 -16.67 2.20
CA THR A 66 -16.62 -18.00 2.68
C THR A 66 -18.11 -18.02 2.99
N HIS A 67 -18.74 -19.17 2.85
CA HIS A 67 -20.14 -19.39 3.23
C HIS A 67 -20.35 -20.86 3.62
N LEU A 68 -21.40 -21.13 4.38
CA LEU A 68 -21.84 -22.49 4.67
C LEU A 68 -22.36 -23.19 3.43
N LEU A 69 -22.21 -24.51 3.39
CA LEU A 69 -22.83 -25.35 2.37
C LEU A 69 -24.36 -25.20 2.47
N GLY A 70 -25.02 -24.99 1.32
CA GLY A 70 -26.47 -24.78 1.26
C GLY A 70 -26.96 -23.37 1.58
N ALA A 71 -26.06 -22.40 1.78
CA ALA A 71 -26.46 -20.99 1.89
C ALA A 71 -27.14 -20.51 0.59
N ASP A 72 -28.20 -19.70 0.73
CA ASP A 72 -28.88 -19.08 -0.40
C ASP A 72 -28.07 -17.89 -0.94
N LEU A 73 -27.20 -18.18 -1.91
CA LEU A 73 -26.32 -17.19 -2.51
C LEU A 73 -27.03 -16.28 -3.51
N THR A 74 -28.18 -16.70 -4.05
CA THR A 74 -29.00 -15.88 -4.96
C THR A 74 -29.67 -14.74 -4.18
N ALA A 75 -30.28 -15.05 -3.04
CA ALA A 75 -30.84 -14.03 -2.16
C ALA A 75 -29.73 -13.12 -1.59
N PHE A 76 -28.57 -13.69 -1.27
CA PHE A 76 -27.42 -12.91 -0.82
C PHE A 76 -26.91 -11.94 -1.89
N GLU A 77 -26.82 -12.38 -3.16
CA GLU A 77 -26.39 -11.53 -4.28
C GLU A 77 -27.33 -10.32 -4.45
N ALA A 78 -28.64 -10.54 -4.47
CA ALA A 78 -29.61 -9.47 -4.63
C ALA A 78 -29.49 -8.42 -3.49
N LEU A 79 -29.33 -8.89 -2.25
CA LEU A 79 -29.10 -8.03 -1.09
C LEU A 79 -27.77 -7.26 -1.19
N ALA A 80 -26.70 -7.95 -1.60
CA ALA A 80 -25.38 -7.34 -1.74
C ALA A 80 -25.37 -6.27 -2.84
N ARG A 81 -26.04 -6.52 -3.97
CA ARG A 81 -26.21 -5.54 -5.05
C ARG A 81 -26.91 -4.28 -4.54
N ALA A 82 -28.05 -4.44 -3.86
CA ALA A 82 -28.81 -3.32 -3.32
C ALA A 82 -28.02 -2.50 -2.28
N GLU A 83 -27.29 -3.17 -1.38
CA GLU A 83 -26.44 -2.47 -0.40
C GLU A 83 -25.24 -1.79 -1.05
N TRP A 84 -24.69 -2.34 -2.14
CA TRP A 84 -23.63 -1.69 -2.90
C TRP A 84 -24.11 -0.40 -3.56
N GLU A 85 -25.21 -0.46 -4.30
CA GLU A 85 -25.81 0.72 -4.96
C GLU A 85 -26.12 1.82 -3.95
N LYS A 86 -26.68 1.44 -2.79
CA LYS A 86 -26.93 2.36 -1.68
C LYS A 86 -25.64 2.98 -1.14
N ALA A 87 -24.60 2.18 -0.91
CA ALA A 87 -23.32 2.68 -0.40
C ALA A 87 -22.64 3.63 -1.40
N VAL A 88 -22.70 3.32 -2.69
CA VAL A 88 -22.20 4.16 -3.78
C VAL A 88 -22.94 5.49 -3.81
N ALA A 89 -24.27 5.48 -3.74
CA ALA A 89 -25.08 6.70 -3.70
C ALA A 89 -24.76 7.57 -2.47
N GLN A 90 -24.55 6.96 -1.29
CA GLN A 90 -24.23 7.68 -0.06
C GLN A 90 -22.91 8.44 -0.10
N VAL A 91 -21.92 7.94 -0.85
CA VAL A 91 -20.63 8.64 -1.01
C VAL A 91 -20.64 9.62 -2.20
N GLY A 92 -21.78 9.80 -2.87
CA GLY A 92 -21.88 10.65 -4.07
C GLY A 92 -21.30 10.01 -5.33
N GLY A 93 -21.10 8.69 -5.32
CA GLY A 93 -20.63 7.91 -6.45
C GLY A 93 -21.73 7.54 -7.43
N LYS A 94 -21.33 6.91 -8.54
CA LYS A 94 -22.23 6.31 -9.52
C LYS A 94 -21.77 4.90 -9.86
N CYS A 95 -22.71 3.98 -10.08
CA CYS A 95 -22.45 2.64 -10.59
C CYS A 95 -23.51 2.30 -11.66
N ASN A 96 -23.13 1.49 -12.64
CA ASN A 96 -24.04 0.89 -13.61
C ASN A 96 -24.21 -0.61 -13.31
N ASP A 97 -24.84 -1.35 -14.21
CA ASP A 97 -25.05 -2.80 -14.05
C ASP A 97 -23.75 -3.60 -13.84
N HIS A 98 -22.62 -3.08 -14.36
CA HIS A 98 -21.28 -3.67 -14.20
C HIS A 98 -20.55 -3.21 -12.93
N GLY A 99 -21.16 -2.34 -12.13
CA GLY A 99 -20.62 -1.87 -10.86
C GLY A 99 -20.58 -2.95 -9.78
N PHE A 100 -21.34 -4.03 -9.95
CA PHE A 100 -21.37 -5.16 -9.04
C PHE A 100 -21.61 -6.48 -9.80
N ASP A 101 -20.82 -7.48 -9.48
CA ASP A 101 -20.92 -8.83 -10.05
C ASP A 101 -20.65 -9.89 -8.99
N VAL A 102 -21.41 -10.99 -8.99
CA VAL A 102 -21.17 -12.15 -8.12
C VAL A 102 -20.98 -13.39 -8.97
N LYS A 103 -19.82 -14.01 -8.82
CA LYS A 103 -19.51 -15.31 -9.42
C LYS A 103 -19.52 -16.40 -8.37
N LEU A 104 -20.50 -17.29 -8.48
CA LEU A 104 -20.60 -18.50 -7.66
C LEU A 104 -19.52 -19.52 -8.09
N ASN A 105 -19.02 -20.31 -7.15
CA ASN A 105 -18.04 -21.37 -7.39
C ASN A 105 -16.76 -20.95 -8.15
N ALA A 106 -16.40 -19.67 -8.08
CA ALA A 106 -15.18 -19.14 -8.70
C ALA A 106 -13.88 -19.63 -8.03
N MET A 107 -13.92 -20.60 -7.11
CA MET A 107 -12.75 -21.06 -6.37
C MET A 107 -11.66 -21.63 -7.27
N ALA A 108 -11.98 -22.40 -8.31
CA ALA A 108 -10.95 -22.96 -9.20
C ALA A 108 -10.25 -21.87 -10.04
N ASP A 109 -11.03 -20.98 -10.65
CA ASP A 109 -10.51 -19.85 -11.43
C ASP A 109 -9.81 -18.78 -10.58
N TYR A 110 -10.16 -18.68 -9.30
CA TYR A 110 -9.67 -17.64 -8.41
C TYR A 110 -8.54 -18.12 -7.51
N LEU A 111 -8.48 -19.39 -7.08
CA LEU A 111 -7.28 -19.97 -6.46
C LEU A 111 -6.10 -19.99 -7.43
N ALA A 112 -6.35 -20.36 -8.70
CA ALA A 112 -5.33 -20.25 -9.74
C ALA A 112 -4.87 -18.80 -9.97
N LYS A 113 -5.71 -17.81 -9.64
CA LYS A 113 -5.32 -16.39 -9.59
C LYS A 113 -4.74 -15.98 -8.23
N GLN A 114 -5.04 -16.68 -7.14
CA GLN A 114 -4.73 -16.34 -5.74
C GLN A 114 -3.53 -17.09 -5.15
N GLU A 115 -2.79 -17.87 -5.95
CA GLU A 115 -1.35 -17.99 -5.70
C GLU A 115 -0.84 -16.57 -5.45
N LEU A 116 -0.61 -16.20 -4.18
CA LEU A 116 -0.26 -14.85 -3.79
C LEU A 116 1.05 -14.46 -4.49
N ALA A 117 1.93 -15.45 -4.67
CA ALA A 117 3.08 -15.41 -5.55
C ALA A 117 2.69 -15.10 -7.01
N HIS A 118 1.69 -15.75 -7.59
CA HIS A 118 1.21 -15.50 -8.96
C HIS A 118 0.46 -14.17 -9.16
N GLU A 119 -0.33 -13.66 -8.22
CA GLU A 119 -0.89 -12.29 -8.31
C GLU A 119 0.18 -11.22 -8.09
N MET A 120 1.09 -11.42 -7.14
CA MET A 120 2.19 -10.49 -6.88
C MET A 120 3.26 -10.53 -7.98
N SER A 121 3.53 -11.70 -8.59
CA SER A 121 4.47 -11.87 -9.71
C SER A 121 3.85 -11.58 -11.07
N ASN A 122 2.54 -11.82 -11.24
CA ASN A 122 1.84 -11.58 -12.51
C ASN A 122 1.01 -10.30 -12.55
N HIS A 123 1.06 -9.45 -11.53
CA HIS A 123 0.66 -8.05 -11.67
C HIS A 123 1.47 -7.36 -12.80
N ASP A 124 2.70 -7.82 -13.06
CA ASP A 124 3.56 -7.27 -14.12
C ASP A 124 3.52 -8.09 -15.43
N THR A 125 3.13 -9.37 -15.38
CA THR A 125 3.10 -10.25 -16.57
C THR A 125 1.71 -10.46 -17.18
N LYS A 126 0.61 -10.22 -16.44
CA LYS A 126 -0.75 -10.27 -17.00
C LYS A 126 -0.89 -9.12 -18.00
N ARG A 127 -1.11 -9.46 -19.28
CA ARG A 127 -1.60 -8.45 -20.22
C ARG A 127 -3.01 -8.05 -19.83
N ALA A 128 -3.19 -6.80 -19.42
CA ALA A 128 -4.52 -6.25 -19.31
C ALA A 128 -5.26 -6.42 -20.64
N ARG A 129 -6.49 -6.95 -20.59
CA ARG A 129 -7.27 -7.30 -21.78
C ARG A 129 -7.57 -6.01 -22.57
N LYS A 130 -7.12 -5.91 -23.83
CA LYS A 130 -7.52 -5.00 -24.94
C LYS A 130 -7.86 -3.50 -24.65
N LYS A 131 -7.92 -3.02 -23.40
CA LYS A 131 -8.52 -1.73 -23.02
C LYS A 131 -7.83 -1.01 -21.84
N GLY A 132 -6.88 -1.64 -21.14
CA GLY A 132 -6.11 -1.02 -20.06
C GLY A 132 -4.70 -1.57 -19.94
N LEU A 133 -3.89 -0.96 -19.07
CA LEU A 133 -2.52 -1.32 -18.72
C LEU A 133 -2.42 -1.48 -17.20
N LEU A 134 -1.72 -2.51 -16.76
CA LEU A 134 -1.35 -2.64 -15.33
C LEU A 134 -0.21 -1.66 -14.99
N LEU A 135 -0.01 -1.37 -13.71
CA LEU A 135 1.03 -0.41 -13.29
C LEU A 135 2.44 -0.83 -13.73
N GLY A 136 2.77 -2.13 -13.68
CA GLY A 136 4.05 -2.62 -14.19
C GLY A 136 4.20 -2.39 -15.69
N GLN A 137 3.12 -2.54 -16.46
CA GLN A 137 3.14 -2.32 -17.91
C GLN A 137 3.27 -0.82 -18.28
N LEU A 138 2.69 0.06 -17.47
CA LEU A 138 2.92 1.50 -17.59
C LEU A 138 4.38 1.84 -17.30
N LEU A 139 4.96 1.24 -16.25
CA LEU A 139 6.36 1.43 -15.89
C LEU A 139 7.31 0.91 -16.99
N ASP A 140 7.03 -0.25 -17.56
CA ASP A 140 7.75 -0.82 -18.69
C ASP A 140 7.71 0.08 -19.93
N ARG A 141 6.57 0.72 -20.20
CA ARG A 141 6.44 1.68 -21.30
C ARG A 141 7.18 2.98 -21.01
N ALA A 142 7.08 3.48 -19.79
CA ALA A 142 7.81 4.65 -19.32
C ALA A 142 9.33 4.43 -19.44
N ALA A 143 9.82 3.24 -19.07
CA ALA A 143 11.23 2.85 -19.21
C ALA A 143 11.71 2.84 -20.67
N ARG A 144 10.80 2.64 -21.64
CA ARG A 144 11.06 2.73 -23.09
C ARG A 144 10.87 4.15 -23.66
N GLY A 145 10.63 5.15 -22.82
CA GLY A 145 10.49 6.56 -23.21
C GLY A 145 9.05 7.04 -23.47
N ASP A 146 8.03 6.25 -23.13
CA ASP A 146 6.63 6.70 -23.23
C ASP A 146 6.30 7.69 -22.10
N ALA A 147 6.37 8.98 -22.42
CA ALA A 147 6.09 10.07 -21.48
C ALA A 147 4.64 10.03 -20.96
N LYS A 148 3.68 9.58 -21.78
CA LYS A 148 2.29 9.46 -21.35
C LYS A 148 2.15 8.35 -20.31
N ALA A 149 2.73 7.18 -20.57
CA ALA A 149 2.72 6.08 -19.61
C ALA A 149 3.41 6.46 -18.30
N SER A 150 4.50 7.25 -18.35
CA SER A 150 5.16 7.79 -17.16
C SER A 150 4.23 8.70 -16.35
N ALA A 151 3.51 9.61 -17.00
CA ALA A 151 2.59 10.52 -16.33
C ALA A 151 1.38 9.77 -15.73
N GLU A 152 0.82 8.81 -16.47
CA GLU A 152 -0.26 7.93 -16.01
C GLU A 152 0.19 7.08 -14.82
N TRP A 153 1.41 6.55 -14.84
CA TRP A 153 1.97 5.79 -13.71
C TRP A 153 2.06 6.65 -12.45
N LEU A 154 2.59 7.87 -12.55
CA LEU A 154 2.70 8.79 -11.41
C LEU A 154 1.32 9.12 -10.82
N ARG A 155 0.34 9.45 -11.66
CA ARG A 155 -1.05 9.70 -11.23
C ARG A 155 -1.66 8.50 -10.53
N ALA A 156 -1.43 7.30 -11.06
CA ALA A 156 -1.98 6.08 -10.49
C ALA A 156 -1.34 5.74 -9.13
N ILE A 157 -0.02 5.90 -9.00
CA ILE A 157 0.68 5.66 -7.74
C ILE A 157 0.27 6.67 -6.67
N GLU A 158 0.11 7.95 -7.02
CA GLU A 158 -0.41 8.96 -6.10
C GLU A 158 -1.82 8.61 -5.60
N ALA A 159 -2.70 8.14 -6.49
CA ALA A 159 -4.05 7.71 -6.12
C ALA A 159 -4.06 6.46 -5.21
N LEU A 160 -3.11 5.56 -5.38
CA LEU A 160 -3.03 4.28 -4.66
C LEU A 160 -2.12 4.32 -3.43
N GLN A 161 -1.34 5.38 -3.23
CA GLN A 161 -0.34 5.48 -2.17
C GLN A 161 -0.99 5.28 -0.79
N GLY A 162 -0.35 4.45 0.04
CA GLY A 162 -0.82 4.15 1.40
C GLY A 162 -2.06 3.23 1.47
N ARG A 163 -2.53 2.69 0.34
CA ARG A 163 -3.62 1.72 0.31
C ARG A 163 -3.08 0.29 0.27
N SER A 164 -3.55 -0.56 1.18
CA SER A 164 -3.28 -1.99 1.06
C SER A 164 -4.05 -2.56 -0.13
N ARG A 165 -3.32 -3.16 -1.06
CA ARG A 165 -3.89 -3.82 -2.24
C ARG A 165 -4.42 -5.22 -1.95
N PHE A 166 -3.96 -5.84 -0.86
CA PHE A 166 -4.41 -7.17 -0.45
C PHE A 166 -4.71 -7.22 1.05
N HIS A 167 -5.78 -7.89 1.42
CA HIS A 167 -6.16 -8.06 2.82
C HIS A 167 -6.84 -9.41 3.03
N ALA A 168 -6.19 -10.30 3.78
CA ALA A 168 -6.73 -11.62 4.11
C ALA A 168 -7.56 -11.65 5.41
N GLY A 169 -7.58 -10.56 6.18
CA GLY A 169 -8.19 -10.51 7.50
C GLY A 169 -7.67 -11.63 8.42
N ASP A 170 -8.55 -12.15 9.27
CA ASP A 170 -8.20 -13.20 10.25
C ASP A 170 -8.58 -14.61 9.79
N ILE A 171 -8.83 -14.83 8.49
CA ILE A 171 -9.33 -16.12 8.01
C ILE A 171 -8.34 -17.26 8.29
N ALA A 172 -7.04 -17.02 8.06
CA ALA A 172 -5.98 -18.00 8.34
C ALA A 172 -5.97 -18.36 9.83
N LYS A 173 -6.01 -17.36 10.72
CA LYS A 173 -6.07 -17.55 12.16
C LYS A 173 -7.30 -18.37 12.59
N LYS A 174 -8.48 -18.07 12.04
CA LYS A 174 -9.73 -18.80 12.35
C LYS A 174 -9.72 -20.24 11.85
N LEU A 175 -9.00 -20.51 10.77
CA LEU A 175 -8.83 -21.86 10.22
C LEU A 175 -7.64 -22.60 10.84
N GLY A 176 -6.90 -21.99 11.77
CA GLY A 176 -5.69 -22.57 12.36
C GLY A 176 -4.56 -22.75 11.34
N ILE A 177 -4.60 -22.04 10.21
CA ILE A 177 -3.53 -22.08 9.20
C ILE A 177 -2.41 -21.17 9.70
N SER A 178 -1.22 -21.75 9.89
CA SER A 178 -0.01 -20.98 10.17
C SER A 178 0.29 -20.07 8.99
N THR A 179 0.44 -18.77 9.24
CA THR A 179 0.82 -17.79 8.22
C THR A 179 2.33 -17.83 7.99
N CYS A 180 2.81 -17.40 6.81
CA CYS A 180 4.23 -17.46 6.45
C CYS A 180 5.19 -16.83 7.47
N THR A 181 4.76 -15.86 8.28
CA THR A 181 5.57 -15.36 9.41
C THR A 181 5.98 -16.44 10.42
N ALA A 182 5.29 -17.58 10.48
CA ALA A 182 5.65 -18.75 11.28
C ALA A 182 6.43 -19.82 10.47
N TRP A 183 6.51 -19.68 9.15
CA TRP A 183 7.26 -20.58 8.26
C TRP A 183 8.68 -20.06 8.03
N GLU A 184 8.92 -18.81 8.40
CA GLU A 184 10.06 -18.00 7.99
C GLU A 184 11.15 -17.83 9.05
N ASP A 185 11.00 -18.42 10.24
CA ASP A 185 11.98 -18.20 11.32
C ASP A 185 13.08 -19.28 11.39
N GLU A 186 12.86 -20.50 10.88
CA GLU A 186 13.86 -21.58 10.95
C GLU A 186 14.56 -21.82 9.60
N GLU A 187 13.81 -22.02 8.52
CA GLU A 187 14.37 -22.26 7.17
C GLU A 187 15.09 -21.04 6.60
N ARG A 188 14.54 -19.82 6.81
CA ARG A 188 15.19 -18.59 6.38
C ARG A 188 16.39 -18.24 7.25
N GLN A 189 16.38 -18.61 8.53
CA GLN A 189 17.52 -18.42 9.41
C GLN A 189 18.67 -19.34 8.95
N ALA A 190 18.36 -20.60 8.63
CA ALA A 190 19.31 -21.54 8.04
C ALA A 190 19.79 -21.09 6.64
N GLU A 191 18.90 -20.65 5.74
CA GLU A 191 19.28 -20.09 4.44
C GLU A 191 20.09 -18.80 4.58
N ARG A 192 19.74 -17.91 5.53
CA ARG A 192 20.52 -16.70 5.84
C ARG A 192 21.89 -17.06 6.38
N GLU A 193 21.99 -18.06 7.24
CA GLU A 193 23.26 -18.57 7.79
C GLU A 193 24.12 -19.20 6.69
N ILE A 194 23.51 -19.95 5.76
CA ILE A 194 24.18 -20.52 4.58
C ILE A 194 24.61 -19.41 3.59
N LEU A 195 23.74 -18.44 3.30
CA LEU A 195 24.02 -17.30 2.42
C LEU A 195 25.01 -16.31 3.06
N SER A 196 25.02 -16.17 4.39
CA SER A 196 25.95 -15.32 5.13
C SER A 196 27.28 -15.99 5.43
N ALA A 197 27.39 -17.31 5.26
CA ALA A 197 28.62 -18.05 5.54
C ALA A 197 29.82 -17.54 4.73
N ASP A 198 29.57 -17.04 3.51
CA ASP A 198 30.58 -16.50 2.60
C ASP A 198 30.47 -14.98 2.37
N LEU A 199 29.48 -14.30 2.96
CA LEU A 199 29.32 -12.85 2.85
C LEU A 199 30.02 -12.16 4.03
N PRO A 200 30.81 -11.10 3.81
CA PRO A 200 31.36 -10.31 4.91
C PRO A 200 30.21 -9.78 5.77
N GLU A 201 30.39 -9.81 7.09
CA GLU A 201 29.38 -9.31 8.03
C GLU A 201 28.88 -7.91 7.60
N PRO A 202 27.55 -7.67 7.60
CA PRO A 202 27.03 -6.36 7.24
C PRO A 202 27.65 -5.29 8.13
N VAL A 203 28.33 -4.32 7.52
CA VAL A 203 28.96 -3.25 8.30
C VAL A 203 27.88 -2.39 8.94
N ARG A 204 27.77 -2.50 10.26
CA ARG A 204 26.80 -1.72 11.04
C ARG A 204 27.36 -0.34 11.35
N ILE A 205 26.86 0.66 10.64
CA ILE A 205 27.23 2.07 10.86
C ILE A 205 26.14 2.72 11.71
N THR A 206 26.51 3.19 12.90
CA THR A 206 25.58 3.78 13.86
C THR A 206 25.81 5.29 13.98
N TYR A 207 24.73 6.07 13.92
CA TYR A 207 24.71 7.50 14.20
C TYR A 207 23.32 7.91 14.71
N PRO A 208 23.17 9.08 15.37
CA PRO A 208 21.91 9.49 15.96
C PRO A 208 20.76 9.54 14.94
N MET A 209 19.58 9.05 15.32
CA MET A 209 18.36 9.11 14.49
C MET A 209 18.03 10.55 14.07
N ARG A 210 18.27 11.52 14.96
CA ARG A 210 18.08 12.95 14.67
C ARG A 210 18.93 13.41 13.49
N ASP A 211 20.18 12.98 13.41
CA ASP A 211 21.08 13.31 12.30
C ASP A 211 20.62 12.63 11.01
N HIS A 212 20.10 11.40 11.10
CA HIS A 212 19.48 10.74 9.96
C HIS A 212 18.33 11.57 9.38
N LEU A 213 17.35 11.90 10.22
CA LEU A 213 16.16 12.66 9.79
C LEU A 213 16.54 14.05 9.26
N THR A 214 17.53 14.70 9.87
CA THR A 214 18.04 16.00 9.43
C THR A 214 18.77 15.92 8.09
N ALA A 215 19.54 14.85 7.86
CA ALA A 215 20.27 14.64 6.61
C ALA A 215 19.35 14.21 5.46
N THR A 216 18.20 13.57 5.75
CA THR A 216 17.27 13.03 4.75
C THR A 216 15.97 13.81 4.63
N ARG A 217 15.96 15.10 5.01
CA ARG A 217 14.72 15.89 4.98
C ARG A 217 14.11 15.97 3.58
N PRO A 218 12.77 15.89 3.46
CA PRO A 218 12.08 15.92 2.17
C PRO A 218 12.15 17.29 1.46
N ASP A 219 12.43 18.37 2.20
CA ASP A 219 12.58 19.74 1.67
C ASP A 219 14.02 20.07 1.22
N SER A 220 14.94 19.11 1.38
CA SER A 220 16.31 19.22 0.87
C SER A 220 16.34 19.17 -0.66
N SER A 221 17.13 20.04 -1.29
CA SER A 221 17.39 19.98 -2.72
C SER A 221 18.31 18.80 -3.10
N ARG A 222 18.94 18.15 -2.12
CA ARG A 222 19.83 17.01 -2.32
C ARG A 222 19.18 15.70 -1.88
N PRO A 223 19.39 14.59 -2.61
CA PRO A 223 18.90 13.28 -2.24
C PRO A 223 19.74 12.68 -1.08
N GLY A 224 19.54 13.17 0.14
CA GLY A 224 20.37 12.86 1.31
C GLY A 224 20.53 11.37 1.59
N LEU A 225 19.43 10.60 1.53
CA LEU A 225 19.47 9.15 1.73
C LEU A 225 20.36 8.46 0.69
N ALA A 226 20.27 8.85 -0.58
CA ALA A 226 21.09 8.28 -1.64
C ALA A 226 22.58 8.61 -1.46
N MET A 227 22.90 9.80 -0.94
CA MET A 227 24.28 10.21 -0.65
C MET A 227 24.87 9.43 0.52
N ILE A 228 24.09 9.19 1.58
CA ILE A 228 24.47 8.34 2.72
C ILE A 228 24.73 6.90 2.26
N LEU A 229 23.83 6.32 1.48
CA LEU A 229 23.98 4.95 0.95
C LEU A 229 25.20 4.84 0.03
N ARG A 230 25.49 5.87 -0.78
CA ARG A 230 26.69 5.90 -1.62
C ARG A 230 27.97 5.96 -0.79
N ALA A 231 27.99 6.72 0.31
CA ALA A 231 29.12 6.77 1.23
C ALA A 231 29.32 5.42 1.96
N ALA A 232 28.23 4.69 2.20
CA ALA A 232 28.25 3.37 2.83
C ALA A 232 28.67 2.22 1.90
N ARG A 233 28.86 2.47 0.59
CA ARG A 233 29.14 1.44 -0.42
C ARG A 233 30.35 0.56 -0.08
N ASP A 234 31.38 1.17 0.49
CA ASP A 234 32.63 0.49 0.84
C ASP A 234 32.67 0.04 2.31
N GLY A 235 31.56 0.17 3.05
CA GLY A 235 31.50 -0.10 4.50
C GLY A 235 32.26 0.91 5.37
N ASP A 236 32.71 2.05 4.81
CA ASP A 236 33.50 3.03 5.53
C ASP A 236 32.61 3.92 6.43
N ALA A 237 32.61 3.61 7.72
CA ALA A 237 31.87 4.36 8.73
C ALA A 237 32.29 5.84 8.78
N ALA A 238 33.57 6.18 8.55
CA ALA A 238 34.04 7.56 8.60
C ALA A 238 33.47 8.37 7.42
N LYS A 239 33.44 7.81 6.21
CA LYS A 239 32.80 8.46 5.05
C LYS A 239 31.32 8.72 5.30
N VAL A 240 30.61 7.75 5.88
CA VAL A 240 29.18 7.89 6.19
C VAL A 240 28.95 8.97 7.24
N LEU A 241 29.71 8.97 8.34
CA LEU A 241 29.61 9.99 9.39
C LEU A 241 29.95 11.39 8.87
N GLN A 242 30.97 11.51 8.02
CA GLN A 242 31.31 12.77 7.35
C GLN A 242 30.18 13.26 6.43
N MET A 243 29.55 12.35 5.67
CA MET A 243 28.43 12.66 4.79
C MET A 243 27.21 13.13 5.58
N VAL A 244 26.82 12.38 6.61
CA VAL A 244 25.72 12.73 7.52
C VAL A 244 25.99 14.10 8.13
N ALA A 245 27.19 14.33 8.67
CA ALA A 245 27.54 15.62 9.27
C ALA A 245 27.53 16.77 8.24
N ALA A 246 27.96 16.53 7.00
CA ALA A 246 27.92 17.54 5.94
C ALA A 246 26.48 17.92 5.57
N LEU A 247 25.60 16.94 5.41
CA LEU A 247 24.17 17.15 5.13
C LEU A 247 23.49 17.87 6.29
N CYS A 248 23.77 17.50 7.54
CA CYS A 248 23.26 18.19 8.72
C CYS A 248 23.75 19.65 8.80
N ARG A 249 25.02 19.93 8.50
CA ARG A 249 25.55 21.30 8.45
C ARG A 249 24.85 22.14 7.37
N GLU A 250 24.63 21.56 6.20
CA GLU A 250 23.94 22.22 5.09
C GLU A 250 22.48 22.54 5.46
N ALA A 251 21.76 21.59 6.05
CA ALA A 251 20.40 21.80 6.56
C ALA A 251 20.34 22.93 7.60
N ARG A 252 21.20 22.88 8.63
CA ARG A 252 21.26 23.92 9.66
C ARG A 252 21.65 25.30 9.12
N ALA A 253 22.53 25.36 8.12
CA ALA A 253 22.92 26.62 7.47
C ALA A 253 21.76 27.23 6.67
N ARG A 254 20.89 26.38 6.09
CA ARG A 254 19.66 26.80 5.43
C ARG A 254 18.66 27.36 6.45
N ASP A 255 18.46 26.66 7.56
CA ASP A 255 17.53 27.09 8.61
C ASP A 255 17.92 28.47 9.18
N ARG A 256 19.22 28.75 9.35
CA ARG A 256 19.73 30.08 9.76
C ARG A 256 19.49 31.22 8.76
N ARG A 257 19.21 30.92 7.49
CA ARG A 257 18.90 31.93 6.46
C ARG A 257 17.41 32.27 6.40
N THR A 258 16.57 31.53 7.11
CA THR A 258 15.12 31.77 7.20
C THR A 258 14.82 32.76 8.34
N PRO A 259 14.01 33.83 8.12
CA PRO A 259 13.77 34.84 9.15
C PRO A 259 13.10 34.29 10.42
N ASN A 260 13.48 34.91 11.55
CA ASN A 260 13.35 34.49 12.94
C ASN A 260 11.91 34.48 13.54
N SER A 261 10.87 34.21 12.75
CA SER A 261 9.46 34.32 13.21
C SER A 261 8.71 32.98 13.33
N ALA A 262 9.37 31.84 13.17
CA ALA A 262 8.79 30.53 13.40
C ALA A 262 9.25 29.97 14.76
N PRO A 263 8.40 29.22 15.51
CA PRO A 263 8.85 28.49 16.68
C PRO A 263 10.01 27.56 16.31
N PRO A 264 10.91 27.22 17.27
CA PRO A 264 12.01 26.30 17.02
C PRO A 264 11.43 25.04 16.38
N SER A 265 11.95 24.73 15.20
CA SER A 265 11.45 23.59 14.44
C SER A 265 11.66 22.32 15.27
N PHE A 266 10.91 21.26 14.99
CA PHE A 266 11.14 19.93 15.59
C PHE A 266 12.63 19.52 15.57
N TRP A 267 13.39 20.06 14.62
CA TRP A 267 14.80 19.79 14.37
C TRP A 267 15.76 20.57 15.30
N ASP A 268 15.29 21.63 15.96
CA ASP A 268 16.03 22.44 16.94
C ASP A 268 15.89 21.93 18.37
N TRP A 269 15.04 20.91 18.56
CA TRP A 269 14.82 20.29 19.86
C TRP A 269 16.08 19.55 20.30
N THR A 270 16.45 19.75 21.56
CA THR A 270 17.51 18.98 22.20
C THR A 270 17.03 17.54 22.42
N ASP A 271 17.95 16.59 22.56
CA ASP A 271 17.57 15.16 22.68
C ASP A 271 16.70 14.88 23.92
N ASP A 272 16.75 15.77 24.92
CA ASP A 272 15.96 15.79 26.16
C ASP A 272 14.70 16.68 26.08
N TYR A 273 14.37 17.27 24.93
CA TYR A 273 13.26 18.22 24.79
C TYR A 273 11.92 17.64 25.28
N PHE A 274 11.66 16.35 25.05
CA PHE A 274 10.44 15.70 25.50
C PHE A 274 10.43 15.35 27.01
N ASP A 275 11.60 15.32 27.65
CA ASP A 275 11.69 15.12 29.10
C ASP A 275 11.27 16.38 29.87
N GLN A 276 11.38 17.56 29.24
CA GLN A 276 10.97 18.85 29.80
C GLN A 276 9.44 18.97 30.00
N PHE A 277 8.64 18.11 29.35
CA PHE A 277 7.19 18.08 29.49
C PHE A 277 6.69 17.04 30.50
N LYS A 278 7.57 16.23 31.08
CA LYS A 278 7.21 15.20 32.07
C LYS A 278 6.91 15.79 33.47
N THR A 279 7.28 17.03 33.74
CA THR A 279 7.11 17.71 35.04
C THR A 279 5.80 18.48 35.19
N CYS A 280 4.96 18.59 34.14
CA CYS A 280 3.69 19.33 34.20
C CYS A 280 2.45 18.50 34.56
N VAL A 281 2.59 17.22 34.92
CA VAL A 281 1.46 16.37 35.37
C VAL A 281 1.60 16.02 36.85
N THR A 282 1.78 17.04 37.69
CA THR A 282 1.45 17.00 39.12
C THR A 282 1.13 18.41 39.58
N ASN A 283 -0.12 18.83 39.34
CA ASN A 283 -0.89 19.77 40.15
C ASN A 283 -2.36 19.70 39.72
#